data_AF-A0A9K3JMC0-F1
#
_entry.id   AF-A0A9K3JMC0-F1
#
_cell.length_a   1.000
_cell.length_b   1.000
_cell.length_c   1.000
_cell.angle_alpha   90.00
_cell.angle_beta   90.00
_cell.angle_gamma   90.00
#
_symmetry.space_group_name_H-M   'P 1'
#
loop_
_entity.id
_entity.type
_entity.pdbx_description
1 polymer ?
#
loop_
_entity_poly.entity_id
_entity_poly.type
_entity_poly.pdbx_seq_one_letter_code
_entity_poly.pdbx_strand_id
1 'polypeptide(L)'
;MLWMKHHGIISVANSILNSNELDRTVAHLLVTARNDGYVQGYTECTHHVNNALRVNWDNSRSAMHGVDTEAAHAAAKNEYNNIHLPVMDLVTAALQSDDFVAHLKEVFPNEGDDDEDLE
;
A
#
# COMPACT_ATOMS: atom_id res chain seq x y z
N MET A 1 -14.23 25.62 11.37
CA MET A 1 -14.91 24.42 10.80
C MET A 1 -15.03 24.44 9.27
N LEU A 2 -15.29 25.59 8.60
CA LEU A 2 -15.47 25.64 7.14
C LEU A 2 -14.27 25.06 6.34
N TRP A 3 -13.04 25.41 6.74
CA TRP A 3 -11.81 24.88 6.15
C TRP A 3 -11.72 23.34 6.24
N MET A 4 -12.02 22.75 7.40
CA MET A 4 -11.99 21.29 7.57
C MET A 4 -12.93 20.59 6.58
N LYS A 5 -14.12 21.17 6.35
CA LYS A 5 -15.13 20.60 5.45
C LYS A 5 -14.71 20.68 3.99
N HIS A 6 -14.09 21.79 3.56
CA HIS A 6 -13.77 22.01 2.15
C HIS A 6 -12.37 21.51 1.75
N HIS A 7 -11.42 21.51 2.68
CA HIS A 7 -10.01 21.24 2.40
C HIS A 7 -9.43 20.19 3.36
N GLY A 8 -9.57 20.39 4.67
CA GLY A 8 -8.84 19.59 5.66
C GLY A 8 -9.03 18.08 5.53
N ILE A 9 -10.27 17.60 5.40
CA ILE A 9 -10.54 16.16 5.25
C ILE A 9 -9.89 15.60 3.97
N ILE A 10 -10.01 16.32 2.86
CA ILE A 10 -9.48 15.89 1.57
C ILE A 10 -7.95 15.90 1.58
N SER A 11 -7.33 16.92 2.16
CA SER A 11 -5.87 17.02 2.28
C SER A 11 -5.28 15.89 3.11
N VAL A 12 -5.90 15.55 4.24
CA VAL A 12 -5.49 14.40 5.07
C VAL A 12 -5.61 13.10 4.26
N ALA A 13 -6.77 12.85 3.64
CA ALA A 13 -7.00 11.62 2.88
C ALA A 13 -6.01 11.48 1.72
N ASN A 14 -5.79 12.55 0.95
CA ASN A 14 -4.86 12.56 -0.16
C ASN A 14 -3.42 12.34 0.31
N SER A 15 -3.01 12.90 1.43
CA SER A 15 -1.65 12.72 1.94
C SER A 15 -1.38 11.28 2.38
N ILE A 16 -2.40 10.59 2.91
CA ILE A 16 -2.35 9.15 3.23
C ILE A 16 -2.30 8.32 1.93
N LEU A 17 -3.26 8.54 1.03
CA LEU A 17 -3.43 7.75 -0.19
C LEU A 17 -2.29 7.93 -1.20
N ASN A 18 -1.65 9.10 -1.20
CA ASN A 18 -0.51 9.42 -2.08
C ASN A 18 0.84 9.32 -1.36
N SER A 19 0.89 8.71 -0.16
CA SER A 19 2.15 8.49 0.54
C SER A 19 3.07 7.55 -0.27
N ASN A 20 4.37 7.86 -0.30
CA ASN A 20 5.36 7.05 -1.00
C ASN A 20 5.53 5.67 -0.33
N GLU A 21 5.37 5.63 0.99
CA GLU A 21 5.33 4.42 1.80
C GLU A 21 4.17 3.54 1.35
N LEU A 22 2.96 4.13 1.31
CA LEU A 22 1.76 3.72 0.59
C LEU A 22 2.07 2.90 -0.67
N ASP A 23 2.52 3.66 -1.66
CA ASP A 23 2.75 3.18 -3.02
C ASP A 23 3.77 2.04 -3.08
N ARG A 24 4.91 2.19 -2.40
CA ARG A 24 5.97 1.18 -2.40
C ARG A 24 5.54 -0.13 -1.77
N THR A 25 4.89 -0.08 -0.61
CA THR A 25 4.46 -1.30 0.08
C THR A 25 3.34 -2.01 -0.68
N VAL A 26 2.41 -1.28 -1.30
CA VAL A 26 1.40 -1.88 -2.20
C VAL A 26 2.05 -2.50 -3.43
N ALA A 27 2.99 -1.82 -4.08
CA ALA A 27 3.71 -2.36 -5.23
C ALA A 27 4.47 -3.66 -4.87
N HIS A 28 5.14 -3.67 -3.72
CA HIS A 28 5.84 -4.85 -3.21
C HIS A 28 4.87 -6.02 -2.93
N LEU A 29 3.74 -5.73 -2.29
CA LEU A 29 2.68 -6.72 -2.04
C LEU A 29 2.13 -7.33 -3.35
N LEU A 30 1.87 -6.49 -4.36
CA LEU A 30 1.35 -6.96 -5.65
C LEU A 30 2.35 -7.89 -6.36
N VAL A 31 3.65 -7.55 -6.35
CA VAL A 31 4.69 -8.38 -6.98
C VAL A 31 4.82 -9.72 -6.27
N THR A 32 4.86 -9.73 -4.93
CA THR A 32 4.99 -10.97 -4.16
C THR A 32 3.75 -11.86 -4.28
N ALA A 33 2.55 -11.29 -4.21
CA ALA A 33 1.30 -12.01 -4.45
C ALA A 33 1.23 -12.64 -5.85
N ARG A 34 1.69 -11.91 -6.88
CA ARG A 34 1.77 -12.42 -8.25
C ARG A 34 2.72 -13.62 -8.35
N ASN A 35 3.89 -13.54 -7.72
CA ASN A 35 4.88 -14.61 -7.77
C ASN A 35 4.39 -15.87 -7.03
N ASP A 36 3.74 -15.68 -5.89
CA ASP A 36 3.12 -16.77 -5.13
C ASP A 36 1.99 -17.44 -5.93
N GLY A 37 1.08 -16.65 -6.50
CA GLY A 37 0.04 -17.15 -7.40
C GLY A 37 0.59 -17.88 -8.63
N TYR A 38 1.71 -17.43 -9.19
CA TYR A 38 2.39 -18.12 -10.29
C TYR A 38 2.87 -19.52 -9.87
N VAL A 39 3.49 -19.66 -8.69
CA VAL A 39 3.95 -20.97 -8.18
C VAL A 39 2.77 -21.91 -7.91
N GLN A 40 1.70 -21.40 -7.31
CA GLN A 40 0.49 -22.17 -7.05
C GLN A 40 -0.16 -22.65 -8.36
N GLY A 41 -0.35 -21.74 -9.32
CA GLY A 41 -0.92 -22.08 -10.62
C GLY A 41 -0.05 -23.06 -11.43
N TYR A 42 1.28 -22.90 -11.41
CA TYR A 42 2.19 -23.85 -12.05
C TYR A 42 2.09 -25.24 -11.41
N THR A 43 1.96 -25.31 -10.09
CA THR A 43 1.81 -26.56 -9.33
C THR A 43 0.51 -27.27 -9.71
N GLU A 44 -0.61 -26.54 -9.78
CA GLU A 44 -1.90 -27.07 -10.20
C GLU A 44 -1.86 -27.58 -11.66
N CYS A 45 -1.28 -26.80 -12.57
CA CYS A 45 -1.11 -27.22 -13.97
C CYS A 45 -0.27 -28.49 -14.09
N THR A 46 0.85 -28.56 -13.36
CA THR A 46 1.73 -29.74 -13.36
C THR A 46 1.01 -30.96 -12.83
N HIS A 47 0.22 -30.82 -11.76
CA HIS A 47 -0.61 -31.89 -11.23
C HIS A 47 -1.59 -32.44 -12.28
N HIS A 48 -2.32 -31.58 -12.97
CA HIS A 48 -3.28 -31.99 -14.00
C HIS A 48 -2.61 -32.66 -15.20
N VAL A 49 -1.49 -32.12 -15.69
CA VAL A 49 -0.75 -32.71 -16.82
C VAL A 49 -0.17 -34.07 -16.46
N ASN A 50 0.43 -34.20 -15.27
CA ASN A 50 0.95 -35.48 -14.79
C ASN A 50 -0.15 -36.55 -14.74
N ASN A 51 -1.33 -36.19 -14.24
CA ASN A 51 -2.45 -37.11 -14.18
C ASN A 51 -2.97 -37.50 -15.57
N ALA A 52 -3.16 -36.53 -16.46
CA ALA A 52 -3.73 -36.77 -17.80
C ALA A 52 -2.79 -37.57 -18.71
N LEU A 53 -1.49 -37.23 -18.71
CA LEU A 53 -0.51 -37.83 -19.61
C LEU A 53 0.26 -38.99 -18.96
N ARG A 54 0.05 -39.27 -17.67
CA ARG A 54 0.79 -40.25 -16.88
C ARG A 54 2.30 -40.01 -16.93
N VAL A 55 2.70 -38.75 -16.83
CA VAL A 55 4.10 -38.30 -16.75
C VAL A 55 4.42 -37.84 -15.33
N ASN A 56 5.71 -37.63 -15.04
CA ASN A 56 6.16 -37.13 -13.73
C ASN A 56 7.00 -35.86 -13.90
N TRP A 57 6.33 -34.76 -14.24
CA TRP A 57 6.93 -33.44 -14.26
C TRP A 57 6.94 -32.86 -12.86
N ASP A 58 8.02 -32.16 -12.54
CA ASP A 58 8.18 -31.39 -11.31
C ASP A 58 8.18 -29.89 -11.60
N ASN A 59 8.47 -29.08 -10.59
CA ASN A 59 8.58 -27.63 -10.71
C ASN A 59 9.98 -27.17 -11.14
N SER A 60 10.90 -28.06 -11.52
CA SER A 60 12.30 -27.71 -11.82
C SER A 60 12.45 -26.72 -12.97
N ARG A 61 11.46 -26.70 -13.87
CA ARG A 61 11.38 -25.79 -15.03
C ARG A 61 10.60 -24.50 -14.77
N SER A 62 10.07 -24.33 -13.56
CA SER A 62 9.37 -23.11 -13.17
C SER A 62 10.34 -21.95 -13.05
N ALA A 63 9.95 -20.77 -13.55
CA ALA A 63 10.71 -19.53 -13.39
C ALA A 63 10.95 -19.14 -11.92
N MET A 64 10.14 -19.69 -10.99
CA MET A 64 10.24 -19.47 -9.54
C MET A 64 10.73 -20.71 -8.80
N HIS A 65 11.40 -21.65 -9.47
CA HIS A 65 11.93 -22.84 -8.82
C HIS A 65 12.90 -22.48 -7.68
N GLY A 66 12.63 -23.00 -6.49
CA GLY A 66 13.49 -22.84 -5.32
C GLY A 66 13.33 -21.50 -4.60
N VAL A 67 12.39 -20.67 -5.05
CA VAL A 67 12.02 -19.41 -4.39
C VAL A 67 10.88 -19.68 -3.41
N ASP A 68 11.04 -19.22 -2.17
CA ASP A 68 9.97 -19.25 -1.16
C ASP A 68 9.02 -18.06 -1.36
N THR A 69 8.14 -18.18 -2.36
CA THR A 69 7.19 -17.12 -2.72
C THR A 69 6.09 -16.95 -1.67
N GLU A 70 5.72 -18.02 -0.97
CA GLU A 70 4.71 -18.00 0.09
C GLU A 70 5.21 -17.14 1.27
N ALA A 71 6.43 -17.41 1.75
CA ALA A 71 7.01 -16.62 2.84
C ALA A 71 7.21 -15.15 2.42
N ALA A 72 7.66 -14.90 1.19
CA ALA A 72 7.83 -13.54 0.68
C ALA A 72 6.50 -12.77 0.63
N HIS A 73 5.44 -13.41 0.14
CA HIS A 73 4.10 -12.82 0.12
C HIS A 73 3.54 -12.59 1.54
N ALA A 74 3.72 -13.56 2.44
CA ALA A 74 3.32 -13.40 3.84
C ALA A 74 4.04 -12.23 4.53
N ALA A 75 5.35 -12.07 4.28
CA ALA A 75 6.14 -10.96 4.79
C ALA A 75 5.66 -9.61 4.25
N ALA A 76 5.46 -9.49 2.94
CA ALA A 76 4.96 -8.26 2.31
C ALA A 76 3.54 -7.90 2.78
N LYS A 77 2.68 -8.90 2.99
CA LYS A 77 1.35 -8.70 3.58
C LYS A 77 1.43 -8.20 5.02
N ASN A 78 2.35 -8.74 5.80
CA ASN A 78 2.57 -8.26 7.16
C ASN A 78 3.10 -6.83 7.17
N GLU A 79 4.02 -6.47 6.27
CA GLU A 79 4.51 -5.10 6.07
C GLU A 79 3.35 -4.14 5.75
N TYR A 80 2.50 -4.49 4.77
CA TYR A 80 1.32 -3.69 4.40
C TYR A 80 0.34 -3.48 5.57
N ASN A 81 0.01 -4.54 6.31
CA ASN A 81 -0.93 -4.45 7.42
C ASN A 81 -0.41 -3.62 8.60
N ASN A 82 0.92 -3.49 8.72
CA ASN A 82 1.57 -2.75 9.80
C ASN A 82 2.31 -1.52 9.28
N ILE A 83 1.92 -1.01 8.11
CA ILE A 83 2.61 0.10 7.48
C ILE A 83 2.56 1.33 8.39
N HIS A 84 3.72 1.94 8.58
CA HIS A 84 3.84 3.20 9.29
C HIS A 84 3.78 4.34 8.29
N LEU A 85 2.82 5.25 8.48
CA LEU A 85 2.63 6.41 7.64
C LEU A 85 2.95 7.67 8.45
N PRO A 86 4.08 8.37 8.19
CA PRO A 86 4.48 9.54 8.97
C PRO A 86 3.39 10.64 9.02
N VAL A 87 2.59 10.77 7.96
CA VAL A 87 1.46 11.71 7.92
C VAL A 87 0.41 11.41 9.00
N MET A 88 0.20 10.14 9.37
CA MET A 88 -0.75 9.77 10.42
C MET A 88 -0.28 10.26 11.79
N ASP A 89 1.04 10.27 12.04
CA ASP A 89 1.60 10.83 13.27
C ASP A 89 1.39 12.34 13.35
N LEU A 90 1.63 13.05 12.24
CA LEU A 90 1.42 14.50 12.16
C LEU A 90 -0.05 14.87 12.40
N VAL A 91 -0.98 14.12 11.80
CA VAL A 91 -2.42 14.30 12.05
C VAL A 91 -2.76 14.00 13.50
N THR A 92 -2.25 12.90 14.05
CA THR A 92 -2.51 12.51 15.44
C THR A 92 -2.00 13.57 16.42
N ALA A 93 -0.81 14.10 16.19
CA ALA A 93 -0.23 15.18 17.00
C ALA A 93 -1.06 16.47 16.90
N ALA A 94 -1.49 16.85 15.69
CA ALA A 94 -2.34 18.04 15.50
C ALA A 94 -3.68 17.90 16.23
N LEU A 95 -4.30 16.72 16.20
CA LEU A 95 -5.59 16.45 16.86
C LEU A 95 -5.52 16.47 18.39
N GLN A 96 -4.33 16.45 19.00
CA GLN A 96 -4.15 16.58 20.45
C GLN A 96 -4.17 18.03 20.94
N SER A 97 -4.12 19.00 20.02
CA SER A 97 -4.13 20.44 20.34
C SER A 97 -5.56 20.98 20.52
N ASP A 98 -5.73 21.95 21.41
CA ASP A 98 -6.99 22.69 21.59
C ASP A 98 -7.41 23.43 20.30
N ASP A 99 -6.43 23.88 19.50
CA ASP A 99 -6.64 24.42 18.16
C ASP A 99 -6.03 23.49 17.10
N PHE A 100 -6.60 22.29 17.02
CA PHE A 100 -6.19 21.28 16.04
C PHE A 100 -6.34 21.77 14.58
N VAL A 101 -7.27 22.69 14.30
CA VAL A 101 -7.49 23.20 12.94
C VAL A 101 -6.31 24.04 12.49
N ALA A 102 -5.77 24.91 13.34
CA ALA A 102 -4.57 25.66 13.03
C ALA A 102 -3.37 24.73 12.77
N HIS A 103 -3.17 23.72 13.60
CA HIS A 103 -2.07 22.76 13.44
C HIS A 103 -2.21 21.91 12.17
N LEU A 104 -3.43 21.46 11.84
CA LEU A 104 -3.67 20.76 10.58
C LEU A 104 -3.43 21.65 9.35
N LYS A 105 -3.68 22.96 9.44
CA LYS A 105 -3.33 23.91 8.37
C LYS A 105 -1.83 24.08 8.19
N GLU A 106 -1.04 24.01 9.26
CA GLU A 106 0.43 24.02 9.15
C GLU A 106 0.96 22.75 8.48
N VAL A 107 0.35 21.60 8.76
CA VAL A 107 0.70 20.32 8.13
C VAL A 107 0.21 20.26 6.67
N PHE A 108 -0.98 20.80 6.40
CA PHE A 108 -1.63 20.82 5.10
C PHE A 108 -2.01 22.25 4.69
N PRO A 109 -1.02 23.05 4.25
CA PRO A 109 -1.30 24.42 3.83
C PRO A 109 -2.27 24.42 2.64
N ASN A 110 -3.16 25.41 2.60
CA ASN A 110 -3.99 25.65 1.43
C ASN A 110 -3.08 26.09 0.28
N GLU A 111 -3.03 25.31 -0.80
CA GLU A 111 -2.56 25.80 -2.09
C GLU A 111 -3.62 26.79 -2.61
N GLY A 112 -3.55 28.06 -2.20
CA GLY A 112 -4.47 29.10 -2.67
C GLY A 112 -4.80 30.25 -1.71
N ASP A 113 -4.28 30.28 -0.47
CA ASP A 113 -4.53 31.41 0.44
C ASP A 113 -3.71 32.69 0.07
N ASP A 114 -2.94 32.69 -1.03
CA ASP A 114 -2.28 33.90 -1.57
C ASP A 114 -3.23 34.80 -2.41
N ASP A 115 -4.48 34.38 -2.66
CA ASP A 115 -5.45 35.11 -3.51
C ASP A 115 -6.71 35.59 -2.77
N GLU A 116 -6.72 35.66 -1.43
CA GLU A 116 -7.78 36.36 -0.66
C GLU A 116 -7.41 37.80 -0.25
N ASP A 117 -6.29 38.34 -0.77
CA ASP A 117 -5.84 39.74 -0.56
C ASP A 117 -5.90 40.63 -1.82
N LEU A 118 -6.62 40.22 -2.88
CA LEU A 118 -6.85 41.05 -4.07
C LEU A 118 -8.34 41.38 -4.27
N GLU A 119 -8.75 42.46 -3.60
CA GLU A 119 -9.93 43.34 -3.77
C GLU A 119 -11.35 42.79 -3.52
#